data_AF-V4MKW9-F1
#
_entry.id   AF-V4MKW9-F1
#
_cell.length_a   1.000
_cell.length_b   1.000
_cell.length_c   1.000
_cell.angle_alpha   90.00
_cell.angle_beta   90.00
_cell.angle_gamma   90.00
#
_symmetry.space_group_name_H-M   'P 1'
#
loop_
_entity.id
_entity.type
_entity.pdbx_description
1 polymer ?
#
loop_
_entity_poly.entity_id
_entity_poly.type
_entity_poly.pdbx_seq_one_letter_code
_entity_poly.pdbx_strand_id
1 'polypeptide(L)'
;MEGGEGSSAAAGVVPESAMEAVKQTLAYLKELKPQLEQMVALAEPEVLAQMQPLKRAKVLFLLAQATTTIFDLRLRCTGADPDDHRVKSEIERLNVYREKLQRSMDQSKEPLRPSTVLNRQAATRFIEHSLPDLTSAQKQNIRDLSKGEKSRIRYSETSAKKRKYQSNEKQSVQSAAKEFLEKAARELNGNNENGLKGPLMAAADGSDDVEVGTA
;
A
#
# COMPACT_ATOMS: atom_id res chain seq x y z
N MET A 1 -50.98 16.67 47.84
CA MET A 1 -50.38 18.01 47.83
C MET A 1 -48.88 17.80 47.96
N GLU A 2 -48.17 17.42 46.90
CA GLU A 2 -47.96 18.12 45.62
C GLU A 2 -47.03 19.34 45.78
N GLY A 3 -46.01 19.39 44.92
CA GLY A 3 -45.01 20.47 44.78
C GLY A 3 -43.64 20.07 45.33
N GLY A 4 -42.61 19.69 44.56
CA GLY A 4 -42.40 19.83 43.12
C GLY A 4 -41.96 21.23 42.75
N GLU A 5 -40.68 21.57 42.96
CA GLU A 5 -39.97 22.77 42.43
C GLU A 5 -38.54 22.77 42.99
N GLY A 6 -37.44 22.91 42.25
CA GLY A 6 -37.24 23.02 40.82
C GLY A 6 -35.79 22.66 40.54
N SER A 7 -35.58 21.76 39.57
CA SER A 7 -34.29 21.52 38.94
C SER A 7 -33.92 22.80 38.19
N SER A 8 -33.22 23.70 38.87
CA SER A 8 -32.74 24.96 38.29
C SER A 8 -31.60 24.63 37.32
N ALA A 9 -31.95 24.69 36.04
CA ALA A 9 -31.11 24.81 34.87
C ALA A 9 -29.61 25.00 35.15
N ALA A 10 -28.82 23.93 34.95
CA ALA A 10 -27.39 24.03 34.70
C ALA A 10 -27.18 24.69 33.33
N ALA A 11 -27.34 25.99 33.27
CA ALA A 11 -27.03 26.82 32.11
C ALA A 11 -25.52 26.79 31.85
N GLY A 12 -25.10 25.82 31.04
CA GLY A 12 -24.10 25.97 29.98
C GLY A 12 -22.76 26.61 30.32
N VAL A 13 -22.04 26.11 31.31
CA VAL A 13 -20.60 26.40 31.42
C VAL A 13 -19.87 25.51 30.43
N VAL A 14 -19.15 26.11 29.47
CA VAL A 14 -18.30 25.38 28.51
C VAL A 14 -17.25 24.60 29.32
N PRO A 15 -17.03 23.29 29.04
CA PRO A 15 -16.05 22.50 29.77
C PRO A 15 -14.65 23.13 29.69
N GLU A 16 -13.91 23.15 30.81
CA GLU A 16 -12.55 23.69 30.85
C GLU A 16 -11.63 23.02 29.83
N SER A 17 -11.78 21.72 29.62
CA SER A 17 -11.03 20.96 28.62
C SER A 17 -11.24 21.48 27.19
N ALA A 18 -12.47 21.89 26.85
CA ALA A 18 -12.78 22.47 25.54
C ALA A 18 -12.13 23.85 25.39
N MET A 19 -12.14 24.67 26.44
CA MET A 19 -11.48 25.98 26.45
C MET A 19 -9.97 25.85 26.28
N GLU A 20 -9.33 24.89 26.96
CA GLU A 20 -7.90 24.63 26.80
C GLU A 20 -7.56 24.12 25.39
N ALA A 21 -8.36 23.21 24.82
CA ALA A 21 -8.17 22.73 23.45
C ALA A 21 -8.25 23.86 22.42
N VAL A 22 -9.16 24.82 22.59
CA VAL A 22 -9.28 26.00 21.72
C VAL A 22 -8.07 26.92 21.88
N LYS A 23 -7.62 27.20 23.11
CA LYS A 23 -6.41 28.00 23.36
C LYS A 23 -5.18 27.37 22.72
N GLN A 24 -5.03 26.06 22.86
CA GLN A 24 -3.94 25.29 22.27
C GLN A 24 -3.98 25.35 20.73
N THR A 25 -5.16 25.16 20.14
CA THR A 25 -5.35 25.26 18.67
C THR A 25 -5.00 26.66 18.16
N LEU A 26 -5.40 27.71 18.89
CA LEU A 26 -5.04 29.09 18.56
C LEU A 26 -3.53 29.33 18.64
N ALA A 27 -2.84 28.76 19.63
CA ALA A 27 -1.39 28.84 19.74
C ALA A 27 -0.70 28.18 18.52
N TYR A 28 -1.14 26.98 18.13
CA TYR A 28 -0.63 26.30 16.94
C TYR A 28 -0.87 27.08 15.65
N LEU A 29 -2.04 27.70 15.50
CA LEU A 29 -2.31 28.55 14.33
C LEU A 29 -1.41 29.79 14.27
N LYS A 30 -1.10 30.39 15.42
CA LYS A 30 -0.17 31.54 15.50
C LYS A 30 1.24 31.15 15.10
N GLU A 31 1.68 29.95 15.46
CA GLU A 31 2.99 29.40 15.07
C GLU A 31 3.03 29.00 13.59
N LEU A 32 1.96 28.37 13.10
CA LEU A 32 1.86 27.89 11.71
C LEU A 32 1.78 29.04 10.70
N LYS A 33 1.10 30.14 11.04
CA LYS A 33 0.86 31.27 10.12
C LYS A 33 2.14 31.78 9.42
N PRO A 34 3.21 32.19 10.11
CA PRO A 34 4.41 32.69 9.45
C PRO A 34 5.10 31.63 8.58
N GLN A 35 5.05 30.35 8.99
CA GLN A 35 5.63 29.24 8.22
C GLN A 35 4.85 29.02 6.91
N LEU A 36 3.52 29.11 6.98
CA LEU A 36 2.65 28.95 5.81
C LEU A 36 2.80 30.14 4.86
N GLU A 37 2.87 31.38 5.38
CA GLU A 37 3.13 32.58 4.58
C GLU A 37 4.46 32.48 3.83
N GLN A 38 5.52 32.05 4.51
CA GLN A 38 6.81 31.79 3.88
C GLN A 38 6.73 30.68 2.82
N MET A 39 6.07 29.56 3.13
CA MET A 39 5.93 28.44 2.20
C MET A 39 5.15 28.84 0.94
N VAL A 40 4.05 29.59 1.08
CA VAL A 40 3.24 30.07 -0.05
C VAL A 40 4.03 31.07 -0.90
N ALA A 41 4.80 31.98 -0.29
CA ALA A 41 5.66 32.91 -1.01
C ALA A 41 6.76 32.20 -1.84
N LEU A 42 7.24 31.04 -1.38
CA LEU A 42 8.24 30.24 -2.09
C LEU A 42 7.64 29.24 -3.09
N ALA A 43 6.33 29.00 -3.04
CA ALA A 43 5.63 28.02 -3.85
C ALA A 43 5.19 28.57 -5.23
N GLU A 44 6.02 29.41 -5.85
CA GLU A 44 5.77 29.90 -7.20
C GLU A 44 5.86 28.75 -8.24
N PRO A 45 5.00 28.72 -9.27
CA PRO A 45 4.98 27.65 -10.27
C PRO A 45 6.36 27.38 -10.90
N GLU A 46 7.12 28.42 -11.18
CA GLU A 46 8.47 28.38 -11.76
C GLU A 46 9.49 27.76 -10.80
N VAL A 47 9.39 28.10 -9.51
CA VAL A 47 10.26 27.55 -8.44
C VAL A 47 9.92 26.08 -8.21
N LEU A 48 8.63 25.76 -8.12
CA LEU A 48 8.16 24.39 -7.99
C LEU A 48 8.59 23.53 -9.18
N ALA A 49 8.55 24.07 -10.41
CA ALA A 49 8.95 23.35 -11.62
C ALA A 49 10.41 22.86 -11.59
N GLN A 50 11.30 23.62 -10.94
CA GLN A 50 12.73 23.29 -10.79
C GLN A 50 13.00 22.18 -9.75
N MET A 51 12.02 21.86 -8.90
CA MET A 51 12.17 20.83 -7.89
C MET A 51 12.16 19.42 -8.49
N GLN A 52 12.91 18.50 -7.87
CA GLN A 52 12.80 17.08 -8.16
C GLN A 52 11.32 16.61 -8.04
N PRO A 53 10.79 15.81 -8.98
CA PRO A 53 9.36 15.49 -9.04
C PRO A 53 8.77 14.97 -7.73
N LEU A 54 9.50 14.10 -7.03
CA LEU A 54 9.05 13.55 -5.74
C LEU A 54 9.01 14.61 -4.63
N LYS A 55 9.99 15.53 -4.60
CA LYS A 55 9.99 16.65 -3.63
C LYS A 55 8.87 17.63 -3.94
N ARG A 56 8.65 17.95 -5.22
CA ARG A 56 7.54 18.78 -5.69
C ARG A 56 6.18 18.22 -5.27
N ALA A 57 5.98 16.91 -5.48
CA ALA A 57 4.75 16.23 -5.08
C ALA A 57 4.50 16.31 -3.57
N LYS A 58 5.55 16.19 -2.73
CA LYS A 58 5.43 16.36 -1.27
C LYS A 58 4.99 17.75 -0.87
N VAL A 59 5.59 18.79 -1.45
CA VAL A 59 5.23 20.19 -1.14
C VAL A 59 3.80 20.49 -1.55
N LEU A 60 3.40 20.10 -2.76
CA LEU A 60 2.03 20.30 -3.25
C LEU A 60 1.00 19.53 -2.41
N PHE A 61 1.31 18.29 -2.01
CA PHE A 61 0.47 17.51 -1.12
C PHE A 61 0.34 18.16 0.26
N LEU A 62 1.44 18.64 0.83
CA LEU A 62 1.44 19.33 2.13
C LEU A 62 0.60 20.61 2.08
N LEU A 63 0.70 21.39 1.00
CA LEU A 63 -0.11 22.59 0.80
C LEU A 63 -1.59 22.27 0.70
N ALA A 64 -1.96 21.24 -0.07
CA ALA A 64 -3.35 20.78 -0.19
C ALA A 64 -3.89 20.25 1.14
N GLN A 65 -3.09 19.48 1.88
CA GLN A 65 -3.44 18.99 3.21
C GLN A 65 -3.64 20.13 4.21
N ALA A 66 -2.69 21.07 4.29
CA ALA A 66 -2.79 22.24 5.17
C ALA A 66 -4.05 23.07 4.87
N THR A 67 -4.31 23.34 3.58
CA THR A 67 -5.50 24.10 3.16
C THR A 67 -6.79 23.39 3.57
N THR A 68 -6.86 22.08 3.37
CA THR A 68 -8.04 21.27 3.74
C THR A 68 -8.23 21.21 5.25
N THR A 69 -7.16 21.02 6.03
CA THR A 69 -7.22 21.00 7.50
C THR A 69 -7.65 22.35 8.09
N ILE A 70 -7.13 23.46 7.55
CA ILE A 70 -7.52 24.81 8.03
C ILE A 70 -8.99 25.08 7.68
N PHE A 71 -9.45 24.64 6.51
CA PHE A 71 -10.85 24.77 6.11
C PHE A 71 -11.78 23.90 6.96
N ASP A 72 -11.40 22.65 7.25
CA ASP A 72 -12.09 21.75 8.19
C ASP A 72 -12.24 22.39 9.58
N LEU A 73 -11.14 22.95 10.10
CA LEU A 73 -11.14 23.68 11.37
C LEU A 73 -12.11 24.87 11.33
N ARG A 74 -12.12 25.65 10.25
CA ARG A 74 -13.05 26.77 10.08
C ARG A 74 -14.51 26.29 10.13
N LEU A 75 -14.84 25.20 9.44
CA LEU A 75 -16.20 24.65 9.45
C LEU A 75 -16.65 24.30 10.87
N ARG A 76 -15.80 23.58 11.61
CA ARG A 76 -16.06 23.22 13.02
C ARG A 76 -16.24 24.47 13.88
N CYS A 77 -15.43 25.51 13.67
CA CYS A 77 -15.57 26.79 14.39
C CYS A 77 -16.86 27.56 14.04
N THR A 78 -17.41 27.35 12.84
CA THR A 78 -18.71 27.93 12.45
C THR A 78 -19.91 27.07 12.86
N GLY A 79 -19.68 25.92 13.50
CA GLY A 79 -20.73 24.98 13.89
C GLY A 79 -21.23 24.08 12.77
N ALA A 80 -20.53 24.01 11.63
CA ALA A 80 -20.83 23.09 10.54
C ALA A 80 -20.02 21.80 10.70
N ASP A 81 -20.68 20.65 10.53
CA ASP A 81 -20.01 19.34 10.54
C ASP A 81 -19.25 19.13 9.21
N PRO A 82 -17.94 18.86 9.24
CA PRO A 82 -17.19 18.52 8.03
C PRO A 82 -17.68 17.27 7.30
N ASP A 83 -18.29 16.31 8.02
CA ASP A 83 -18.76 15.06 7.42
C ASP A 83 -19.99 15.25 6.52
N ASP A 84 -20.79 16.28 6.80
CA ASP A 84 -21.95 16.70 6.00
C ASP A 84 -21.59 17.77 4.94
N HIS A 85 -20.32 18.16 4.87
CA HIS A 85 -19.84 19.20 3.95
C HIS A 85 -19.06 18.60 2.77
N ARG A 86 -19.03 19.30 1.63
CA ARG A 86 -18.28 18.86 0.42
C ARG A 86 -16.78 18.62 0.67
N VAL A 87 -16.24 19.16 1.77
CA VAL A 87 -14.85 18.96 2.20
C VAL A 87 -14.54 17.49 2.48
N LYS A 88 -15.52 16.67 2.88
CA LYS A 88 -15.34 15.24 3.07
C LYS A 88 -14.76 14.55 1.82
N SER A 89 -15.29 14.88 0.65
CA SER A 89 -14.78 14.35 -0.63
C SER A 89 -13.34 14.80 -0.92
N GLU A 90 -12.95 15.98 -0.45
CA GLU A 90 -11.58 16.50 -0.56
C GLU A 90 -10.62 15.76 0.40
N ILE A 91 -11.08 15.44 1.62
CA ILE A 91 -10.32 14.64 2.60
C ILE A 91 -10.10 13.22 2.08
N GLU A 92 -11.14 12.58 1.55
CA GLU A 92 -11.06 11.26 0.91
C GLU A 92 -10.09 11.30 -0.28
N ARG A 93 -10.18 12.34 -1.12
CA ARG A 93 -9.25 12.54 -2.23
C ARG A 93 -7.80 12.65 -1.74
N LEU A 94 -7.54 13.41 -0.67
CA LEU A 94 -6.21 13.53 -0.08
C LEU A 94 -5.69 12.19 0.47
N ASN A 95 -6.54 11.35 1.05
CA ASN A 95 -6.12 10.02 1.52
C ASN A 95 -5.63 9.16 0.34
N VAL A 96 -6.34 9.18 -0.79
CA VAL A 96 -5.90 8.49 -2.02
C VAL A 96 -4.56 9.04 -2.51
N TYR A 97 -4.36 10.36 -2.50
CA TYR A 97 -3.08 10.96 -2.90
C TYR A 97 -1.94 10.69 -1.91
N ARG A 98 -2.23 10.59 -0.62
CA ARG A 98 -1.26 10.20 0.41
C ARG A 98 -0.72 8.80 0.12
N GLU A 99 -1.59 7.85 -0.19
CA GLU A 99 -1.17 6.50 -0.55
C GLU A 99 -0.33 6.48 -1.83
N LYS A 100 -0.73 7.23 -2.87
CA LYS A 100 0.05 7.34 -4.12
C LYS A 100 1.44 7.93 -3.88
N LEU A 101 1.51 8.98 -3.06
CA LEU A 101 2.78 9.62 -2.69
C LEU A 101 3.67 8.64 -1.91
N GLN A 102 3.09 7.92 -0.94
CA GLN A 102 3.81 6.92 -0.15
C GLN A 102 4.37 5.79 -1.02
N ARG A 103 3.56 5.23 -1.93
CA ARG A 103 4.01 4.22 -2.91
C ARG A 103 5.19 4.73 -3.74
N SER A 104 5.11 5.98 -4.21
CA SER A 104 6.18 6.60 -5.00
C SER A 104 7.45 6.81 -4.17
N MET A 105 7.32 7.16 -2.89
CA MET A 105 8.45 7.28 -1.97
C MET A 105 9.11 5.94 -1.71
N ASP A 106 8.35 4.88 -1.54
CA ASP A 106 8.89 3.55 -1.25
C ASP A 106 9.60 2.97 -2.48
N GLN A 107 9.03 3.15 -3.68
CA GLN A 107 9.70 2.85 -4.94
C GLN A 107 11.01 3.62 -5.14
N SER A 108 11.10 4.85 -4.63
CA SER A 108 12.34 5.65 -4.73
C SER A 108 13.46 5.18 -3.80
N LYS A 109 13.12 4.46 -2.72
CA LYS A 109 14.09 3.92 -1.75
C LYS A 109 14.55 2.51 -2.11
N GLU A 110 13.71 1.78 -2.83
CA GLU A 110 14.04 0.43 -3.26
C GLU A 110 15.23 0.48 -4.25
N PRO A 111 16.28 -0.34 -4.06
CA PRO A 111 17.37 -0.43 -5.03
C PRO A 111 16.74 -0.71 -6.38
N LEU A 112 17.02 0.13 -7.39
CA LEU A 112 16.49 0.07 -8.77
C LEU A 112 16.34 -1.39 -9.21
N ARG A 113 15.19 -2.01 -8.91
CA ARG A 113 14.89 -3.33 -9.42
C ARG A 113 14.70 -3.07 -10.90
N PRO A 114 15.48 -3.70 -11.78
CA PRO A 114 15.24 -3.54 -13.20
C PRO A 114 13.79 -3.99 -13.43
N SER A 115 12.89 -3.05 -13.74
CA SER A 115 11.46 -3.33 -13.95
C SER A 115 11.27 -4.33 -15.09
N THR A 116 12.27 -4.42 -15.95
CA THR A 116 12.46 -5.41 -17.00
C THR A 116 13.78 -6.13 -16.82
N VAL A 117 13.71 -7.43 -16.51
CA VAL A 117 14.87 -8.33 -16.61
C VAL A 117 15.11 -8.62 -18.08
N LEU A 118 16.18 -8.07 -18.65
CA LEU A 118 16.56 -8.34 -20.04
C LEU A 118 16.96 -9.82 -20.19
N ASN A 119 16.20 -10.58 -20.97
CA ASN A 119 16.64 -11.91 -21.40
C ASN A 119 17.75 -11.76 -22.45
N ARG A 120 19.00 -11.76 -21.99
CA ARG A 120 20.19 -11.61 -22.85
C ARG A 120 20.23 -12.63 -23.98
N GLN A 121 19.82 -13.88 -23.73
CA GLN A 121 19.81 -14.93 -24.74
C GLN A 121 18.74 -14.69 -25.81
N ALA A 122 17.55 -14.22 -25.43
CA ALA A 122 16.52 -13.83 -26.38
C ALA A 122 16.97 -12.62 -27.21
N ALA A 123 17.57 -11.61 -26.57
CA ALA A 123 18.13 -10.44 -27.25
C ALA A 123 19.19 -10.85 -28.29
N THR A 124 20.09 -11.78 -27.97
CA THR A 124 21.05 -12.34 -28.93
C THR A 124 20.36 -12.96 -30.13
N ARG A 125 19.28 -13.75 -29.95
CA ARG A 125 18.54 -14.34 -31.08
C ARG A 125 17.90 -13.27 -31.96
N PHE A 126 17.32 -12.23 -31.36
CA PHE A 126 16.75 -11.10 -32.10
C PHE A 126 17.82 -10.36 -32.91
N ILE A 127 19.00 -10.12 -32.33
CA ILE A 127 20.12 -9.44 -33.00
C ILE A 127 20.67 -10.30 -34.14
N GLU A 128 20.92 -11.60 -33.90
CA GLU A 128 21.44 -12.54 -34.91
C GLU A 128 20.50 -12.66 -36.12
N HIS A 129 19.18 -12.60 -35.91
CA HIS A 129 18.19 -12.72 -36.98
C HIS A 129 17.90 -11.39 -37.70
N SER A 130 18.02 -10.25 -37.02
CA SER A 130 17.73 -8.93 -37.61
C SER A 130 18.90 -8.39 -38.44
N LEU A 131 20.11 -8.92 -38.26
CA LEU A 131 21.32 -8.48 -38.94
C LEU A 131 21.93 -9.64 -39.75
N PRO A 132 21.56 -9.80 -41.03
CA PRO A 132 22.02 -10.93 -41.85
C PRO A 132 23.53 -10.89 -42.15
N ASP A 133 24.14 -9.70 -42.18
CA ASP A 133 25.54 -9.49 -42.59
C ASP A 133 26.57 -9.63 -41.46
N LEU A 134 26.16 -10.16 -40.30
CA LEU A 134 27.07 -10.43 -39.21
C LEU A 134 28.07 -11.54 -39.59
N THR A 135 29.37 -11.22 -39.50
CA THR A 135 30.44 -12.22 -39.64
C THR A 135 30.34 -13.28 -38.54
N SER A 136 30.87 -14.47 -38.80
CA SER A 136 30.87 -15.58 -37.83
C SER A 136 31.54 -15.21 -36.51
N ALA A 137 32.63 -14.42 -36.57
CA ALA A 137 33.32 -13.89 -35.39
C ALA A 137 32.43 -12.93 -34.58
N GLN A 138 31.64 -12.07 -35.25
CA GLN A 138 30.71 -11.17 -34.57
C GLN A 138 29.55 -11.92 -33.91
N LYS A 139 28.96 -12.92 -34.59
CA LYS A 139 27.91 -13.77 -34.01
C LYS A 139 28.40 -14.49 -32.75
N GLN A 140 29.62 -15.02 -32.78
CA GLN A 140 30.23 -15.69 -31.64
C GLN A 140 30.46 -14.73 -30.46
N ASN A 141 30.95 -13.52 -30.72
CA ASN A 141 31.15 -12.49 -29.70
C ASN A 141 29.83 -12.07 -29.02
N ILE A 142 28.78 -11.81 -29.81
CA ILE A 142 27.44 -11.47 -29.29
C ILE A 142 26.87 -12.61 -28.43
N ARG A 143 27.10 -13.85 -28.83
CA ARG A 143 26.67 -15.04 -28.08
C ARG A 143 27.45 -15.21 -26.78
N ASP A 144 28.74 -14.88 -26.75
CA ASP A 144 29.56 -14.97 -25.53
C ASP A 144 29.24 -13.85 -24.52
N LEU A 145 28.90 -12.64 -24.99
CA LEU A 145 28.36 -11.55 -24.15
C LEU A 145 27.05 -11.95 -23.47
N SER A 146 26.23 -12.78 -24.12
CA SER A 146 24.95 -13.25 -23.58
C SER A 146 25.10 -14.22 -22.40
N LYS A 147 26.21 -14.97 -22.32
CA LYS A 147 26.48 -15.98 -21.28
C LYS A 147 26.89 -15.38 -19.95
N GLY A 148 27.34 -14.12 -19.94
CA GLY A 148 27.74 -13.37 -18.75
C GLY A 148 29.08 -13.84 -18.13
N GLU A 149 29.87 -12.89 -17.64
CA GLU A 149 31.17 -13.08 -16.97
C GLU A 149 31.15 -14.18 -15.88
N LYS A 150 30.02 -14.35 -15.20
CA LYS A 150 29.85 -15.27 -14.06
C LYS A 150 29.79 -16.75 -14.44
N SER A 151 29.65 -17.10 -15.72
CA SER A 151 29.62 -18.49 -16.18
C SER A 151 31.00 -19.14 -16.24
N ARG A 152 32.10 -18.37 -16.30
CA ARG A 152 33.44 -18.95 -16.45
C ARG A 152 34.05 -19.49 -15.15
N ILE A 153 33.56 -19.05 -13.98
CA ILE A 153 34.13 -19.45 -12.68
C ILE A 153 33.55 -20.78 -12.17
N ARG A 154 32.39 -21.25 -12.66
CA ARG A 154 31.73 -22.48 -12.16
C ARG A 154 31.76 -23.69 -13.10
N TYR A 155 32.62 -23.70 -14.12
CA TYR A 155 32.65 -24.81 -15.10
C TYR A 155 33.84 -25.76 -14.96
N SER A 156 34.79 -25.53 -14.05
CA SER A 156 35.91 -26.45 -13.83
C SER A 156 35.67 -27.54 -12.78
N GLU A 157 34.57 -27.52 -12.01
CA GLU A 157 34.44 -28.42 -10.84
C GLU A 157 33.20 -29.35 -10.81
N THR A 158 32.33 -29.39 -11.82
CA THR A 158 31.11 -30.24 -11.75
C THR A 158 30.90 -31.21 -12.91
N SER A 159 31.96 -31.58 -13.63
CA SER A 159 31.95 -32.71 -14.57
C SER A 159 32.19 -34.07 -13.92
N ALA A 160 32.08 -34.18 -12.59
CA ALA A 160 32.12 -35.45 -11.89
C ALA A 160 30.97 -35.54 -10.86
N LYS A 161 30.20 -36.62 -10.96
CA LYS A 161 29.16 -37.08 -9.99
C LYS A 161 27.73 -36.57 -10.25
N LYS A 162 27.14 -36.93 -11.39
CA LYS A 162 25.74 -37.40 -11.38
C LYS A 162 25.70 -38.82 -10.78
N ARG A 163 25.86 -38.94 -9.46
CA ARG A 163 25.51 -40.16 -8.74
C ARG A 163 24.03 -40.07 -8.35
N LYS A 164 23.29 -41.11 -8.73
CA LYS A 164 21.97 -41.45 -8.18
C LYS A 164 22.00 -41.25 -6.66
N TYR A 165 21.10 -40.43 -6.16
CA TYR A 165 20.81 -40.35 -4.73
C TYR A 165 20.11 -41.66 -4.36
N GLN A 166 20.83 -42.60 -3.74
CA GLN A 166 20.23 -43.68 -2.97
C GLN A 166 19.84 -43.07 -1.61
N SER A 167 18.60 -42.64 -1.47
CA SER A 167 18.02 -42.39 -0.15
C SER A 167 17.59 -43.73 0.45
N ASN A 168 18.39 -44.26 1.37
CA ASN A 168 18.01 -45.36 2.26
C ASN A 168 17.11 -44.80 3.37
N GLU A 169 15.87 -44.47 3.05
CA GLU A 169 14.74 -44.49 4.00
C GLU A 169 13.45 -44.25 3.22
N LYS A 170 12.88 -45.32 2.67
CA LYS A 170 11.58 -45.24 1.99
C LYS A 170 10.48 -45.32 3.03
N GLN A 171 10.09 -44.19 3.62
CA GLN A 171 8.67 -44.05 3.94
C GLN A 171 7.93 -44.17 2.61
N SER A 172 7.05 -45.17 2.50
CA SER A 172 6.30 -45.41 1.28
C SER A 172 5.53 -44.14 0.92
N VAL A 173 5.51 -43.75 -0.35
CA VAL A 173 4.72 -42.60 -0.81
C VAL A 173 3.25 -42.73 -0.36
N GLN A 174 2.77 -43.97 -0.25
CA GLN A 174 1.45 -44.28 0.28
C GLN A 174 1.28 -43.97 1.77
N SER A 175 2.31 -44.19 2.61
CA SER A 175 2.24 -43.85 4.03
C SER A 175 2.26 -42.34 4.25
N ALA A 176 3.11 -41.62 3.51
CA ALA A 176 3.16 -40.16 3.55
C ALA A 176 1.83 -39.53 3.06
N ALA A 177 1.24 -40.09 1.99
CA ALA A 177 -0.06 -39.64 1.49
C ALA A 177 -1.20 -39.92 2.47
N LYS A 178 -1.18 -41.10 3.13
CA LYS A 178 -2.18 -41.46 4.13
C LYS A 178 -2.10 -40.55 5.36
N GLU A 179 -0.90 -40.23 5.82
CA GLU A 179 -0.70 -39.32 6.95
C GLU A 179 -1.18 -37.89 6.63
N PHE A 180 -0.90 -37.41 5.41
CA PHE A 180 -1.41 -36.12 4.95
C PHE A 180 -2.95 -36.08 4.90
N LEU A 181 -3.58 -37.11 4.34
CA LEU A 181 -5.04 -37.22 4.28
C LEU A 181 -5.67 -37.31 5.67
N GLU A 182 -5.06 -38.06 6.59
CA GLU A 182 -5.54 -38.18 7.97
C GLU A 182 -5.40 -36.87 8.74
N LYS A 183 -4.30 -36.12 8.53
CA LYS A 183 -4.11 -34.79 9.09
C LYS A 183 -5.16 -33.81 8.58
N ALA A 184 -5.43 -33.79 7.27
CA ALA A 184 -6.47 -32.95 6.68
C ALA A 184 -7.87 -33.30 7.19
N ALA A 185 -8.17 -34.59 7.37
CA ALA A 185 -9.46 -35.03 7.92
C ALA A 185 -9.65 -34.58 9.38
N ARG A 186 -8.59 -34.58 10.21
CA ARG A 186 -8.66 -34.04 11.57
C ARG A 186 -8.86 -32.53 11.60
N GLU A 187 -8.24 -31.79 10.68
CA GLU A 187 -8.44 -30.34 10.56
C GLU A 187 -9.86 -29.99 10.10
N LEU A 188 -10.51 -30.85 9.30
CA LEU A 188 -11.89 -30.66 8.83
C LEU A 188 -12.97 -31.08 9.84
N ASN A 189 -12.77 -32.18 10.59
CA ASN A 189 -13.79 -32.75 11.48
C ASN A 189 -13.74 -32.24 12.93
N GLY A 190 -12.78 -31.36 13.26
CA GLY A 190 -12.83 -30.48 14.43
C GLY A 190 -12.42 -31.09 15.77
N ASN A 191 -11.44 -30.44 16.41
CA ASN A 191 -11.49 -30.17 17.85
C ASN A 191 -11.18 -28.68 18.04
N ASN A 192 -12.19 -27.94 18.49
CA ASN A 192 -12.19 -26.50 18.70
C ASN A 192 -11.33 -26.08 19.89
N GLU A 193 -10.00 -26.03 19.78
CA GLU A 193 -9.21 -25.33 20.80
C GLU A 193 -8.08 -24.41 20.31
N ASN A 194 -7.82 -24.27 19.00
CA ASN A 194 -6.93 -23.20 18.55
C ASN A 194 -7.41 -22.60 17.23
N GLY A 195 -7.95 -21.37 17.32
CA GLY A 195 -8.52 -20.65 16.19
C GLY A 195 -7.49 -20.39 15.09
N LEU A 196 -7.63 -21.09 13.97
CA LEU A 196 -7.08 -20.65 12.70
C LEU A 196 -8.19 -20.56 11.66
N LYS A 197 -8.39 -19.33 11.20
CA LYS A 197 -9.41 -18.90 10.24
C LYS A 197 -8.95 -19.31 8.84
N GLY A 198 -9.62 -20.29 8.25
CA GLY A 198 -9.42 -20.68 6.85
C GLY A 198 -10.13 -19.74 5.86
N PRO A 199 -9.70 -19.68 4.58
CA PRO A 199 -10.08 -18.60 3.65
C PRO A 199 -11.44 -18.77 2.96
N LEU A 200 -12.26 -19.76 3.34
CA LEU A 200 -13.52 -20.07 2.67
C LEU A 200 -14.68 -20.07 3.67
N MET A 201 -15.12 -18.89 4.09
CA MET A 201 -16.55 -18.70 4.33
C MET A 201 -17.13 -18.01 3.11
N ALA A 202 -17.83 -18.82 2.31
CA ALA A 202 -18.71 -18.33 1.26
C ALA A 202 -19.86 -17.56 1.91
N ALA A 203 -20.05 -16.32 1.47
CA ALA A 203 -21.30 -15.61 1.65
C ALA A 203 -22.36 -16.31 0.78
N ALA A 204 -23.30 -17.00 1.42
CA ALA A 204 -24.55 -17.41 0.83
C ALA A 204 -25.55 -17.67 1.95
N ASP A 205 -26.41 -16.70 2.21
CA ASP A 205 -27.84 -17.00 2.26
C ASP A 205 -28.63 -15.76 1.84
N GLY A 206 -29.08 -15.80 0.59
CA GLY A 206 -30.22 -15.04 0.14
C GLY A 206 -31.36 -16.02 0.01
N SER A 207 -32.44 -15.77 0.73
CA SER A 207 -33.77 -16.26 0.36
C SER A 207 -34.79 -15.16 0.64
N ASP A 208 -35.53 -14.85 -0.42
CA ASP A 208 -36.63 -13.92 -0.50
C ASP A 208 -37.79 -14.33 0.42
N ASP A 209 -38.53 -13.35 0.95
CA ASP A 209 -39.97 -13.49 1.07
C ASP A 209 -40.66 -12.17 0.70
N VAL A 210 -41.59 -12.33 -0.24
CA VAL A 210 -42.39 -11.32 -0.92
C VAL A 210 -43.72 -11.18 -0.19
N GLU A 211 -44.13 -9.96 0.17
CA GLU A 211 -45.55 -9.64 0.29
C GLU A 211 -45.86 -8.31 -0.42
N VAL A 212 -46.58 -8.43 -1.55
CA VAL A 212 -47.25 -7.35 -2.27
C VAL A 212 -48.72 -7.74 -2.45
N GLY A 213 -49.60 -6.82 -2.07
CA GLY A 213 -51.03 -6.76 -2.45
C GLY A 213 -51.98 -7.03 -1.29
N THR A 214 -53.00 -6.23 -0.99
CA THR A 214 -53.87 -5.45 -1.90
C THR A 214 -54.77 -4.48 -1.11
N ALA A 215 -55.33 -3.50 -1.86
CA ALA A 215 -56.42 -2.56 -1.57
C ALA A 215 -56.07 -1.25 -0.85
#